data_AF-A0A7C1IWZ4-F1
#
_entry.id   AF-A0A7C1IWZ4-F1
#
_cell.length_a   1.000
_cell.length_b   1.000
_cell.length_c   1.000
_cell.angle_alpha   90.00
_cell.angle_beta   90.00
_cell.angle_gamma   90.00
#
_symmetry.space_group_name_H-M   'P 1'
#
loop_
_entity.id
_entity.type
_entity.pdbx_description
1 polymer ?
#
loop_
_entity_poly.entity_id
_entity_poly.type
_entity_poly.pdbx_seq_one_letter_code
_entity_poly.pdbx_strand_id
1 'polypeptide(L)'
;MSSETLLAALELINEVLTTTTVIVTVSILLYNLTRYSRNRVTRASAMVLLCVVLAYVGDVLVSLDPGDRYLEAWLRFQWLGIAFIPAALFHLSDALLATTGRPSRGRRTMVVRISYGISVIFVFLAMFTDVVITGPAATDIARMQAGPAFPVYVAYLLVVGMVALINVMRARRRCLTRYTRRRMTYLLAVFLSPVYGVFPYSLLFDPLGDPSKVTLLIILNLANLIIVFMLIFMAYPLSFFGSEKPDRMIKAELLEYMLRGPLTAAAVLAVVLFVPRLTNILGLKGDAFMPFLVVAVVLLLQWGFTLMLPVLERWMIYTRDQQQAQWIQGLGDRLLTQADAEQLLESILAAICDFLRVPTAFVARIEDDSAQLVQVVGSLAPSSEALAASELSLLIEKN
;
A
#
# COMPACT_ATOMS: atom_id res chain seq x y z
N MET A 1 -24.84 10.37 -30.02
CA MET A 1 -23.57 10.82 -29.42
C MET A 1 -22.64 11.12 -30.57
N SER A 2 -22.23 12.38 -30.77
CA SER A 2 -21.29 12.71 -31.85
C SER A 2 -19.96 12.00 -31.59
N SER A 3 -19.24 11.59 -32.64
CA SER A 3 -17.92 10.95 -32.54
C SER A 3 -16.95 11.74 -31.65
N GLU A 4 -17.05 13.07 -31.67
CA GLU A 4 -16.26 13.98 -30.84
C GLU A 4 -16.57 13.85 -29.34
N THR A 5 -17.85 13.74 -28.95
CA THR A 5 -18.22 13.53 -27.52
C THR A 5 -17.73 12.19 -26.98
N LEU A 6 -17.71 11.15 -27.82
CA LEU A 6 -17.16 9.85 -27.45
C LEU A 6 -15.63 9.91 -27.30
N LEU A 7 -14.93 10.57 -28.21
CA LEU A 7 -13.48 10.74 -28.14
C LEU A 7 -13.07 11.52 -26.89
N ALA A 8 -13.72 12.66 -26.61
CA ALA A 8 -13.44 13.46 -25.42
C ALA A 8 -13.68 12.68 -24.12
N ALA A 9 -14.73 11.84 -24.08
CA ALA A 9 -14.98 10.98 -22.94
C ALA A 9 -13.89 9.91 -22.76
N LEU A 10 -13.43 9.28 -23.85
CA LEU A 10 -12.38 8.26 -23.80
C LEU A 10 -11.01 8.81 -23.41
N GLU A 11 -10.66 10.02 -23.89
CA GLU A 11 -9.45 10.73 -23.50
C GLU A 11 -9.47 11.08 -22.00
N LEU A 12 -10.62 11.57 -21.51
CA LEU A 12 -10.82 11.86 -20.10
C LEU A 12 -10.70 10.62 -19.21
N ILE A 13 -11.31 9.50 -19.60
CA ILE A 13 -11.18 8.24 -18.85
C ILE A 13 -9.71 7.81 -18.84
N ASN A 14 -8.99 7.97 -19.94
CA ASN A 14 -7.58 7.59 -20.01
C ASN A 14 -6.71 8.45 -19.08
N GLU A 15 -6.93 9.78 -19.08
CA GLU A 15 -6.27 10.72 -18.18
C GLU A 15 -6.49 10.33 -16.70
N VAL A 16 -7.75 10.02 -16.34
CA VAL A 16 -8.14 9.61 -14.99
C VAL A 16 -7.51 8.27 -14.60
N LEU A 17 -7.55 7.26 -15.47
CA LEU A 17 -6.99 5.94 -15.20
C LEU A 17 -5.46 5.98 -15.07
N THR A 18 -4.78 6.69 -15.98
CA THR A 18 -3.31 6.84 -15.95
C THR A 18 -2.86 7.51 -14.67
N THR A 19 -3.51 8.62 -14.29
CA THR A 19 -3.17 9.34 -13.05
C THR A 19 -3.55 8.54 -11.79
N THR A 20 -4.67 7.80 -11.83
CA THR A 20 -5.03 6.87 -10.75
C THR A 20 -3.98 5.77 -10.59
N THR A 21 -3.40 5.29 -11.68
CA THR A 21 -2.29 4.31 -11.65
C THR A 21 -1.08 4.87 -10.91
N VAL A 22 -0.71 6.14 -11.17
CA VAL A 22 0.35 6.83 -10.41
C VAL A 22 0.01 6.86 -8.92
N ILE A 23 -1.18 7.35 -8.56
CA ILE A 23 -1.62 7.50 -7.17
C ILE A 23 -1.57 6.15 -6.42
N VAL A 24 -2.12 5.11 -7.03
CA VAL A 24 -2.14 3.75 -6.48
C VAL A 24 -0.71 3.23 -6.30
N THR A 25 0.13 3.35 -7.31
CA THR A 25 1.50 2.83 -7.28
C THR A 25 2.35 3.57 -6.24
N VAL A 26 2.25 4.90 -6.17
CA VAL A 26 2.91 5.73 -5.15
C VAL A 26 2.43 5.34 -3.76
N SER A 27 1.13 5.13 -3.57
CA SER A 27 0.58 4.70 -2.28
C SER A 27 1.14 3.34 -1.86
N ILE A 28 1.18 2.36 -2.77
CA ILE A 28 1.76 1.04 -2.48
C ILE A 28 3.27 1.16 -2.20
N LEU A 29 3.98 2.04 -2.91
CA LEU A 29 5.41 2.32 -2.68
C LEU A 29 5.63 2.88 -1.27
N LEU A 30 4.88 3.92 -0.88
CA LEU A 30 4.98 4.54 0.44
C LEU A 30 4.61 3.57 1.56
N TYR A 31 3.57 2.76 1.36
CA TYR A 31 3.20 1.69 2.29
C TYR A 31 4.35 0.70 2.53
N ASN A 32 5.00 0.26 1.45
CA ASN A 32 6.12 -0.68 1.52
C ASN A 32 7.35 -0.07 2.21
N LEU A 33 7.68 1.19 1.88
CA LEU A 33 8.83 1.90 2.46
C LEU A 33 8.65 2.15 3.96
N THR A 34 7.43 2.47 4.41
CA THR A 34 7.16 2.82 5.81
C THR A 34 7.25 1.62 6.74
N ARG A 35 6.79 0.43 6.31
CA ARG A 35 6.62 -0.69 7.24
C ARG A 35 7.81 -1.65 7.31
N TYR A 36 8.45 -1.97 6.19
CA TYR A 36 9.38 -3.11 6.12
C TYR A 36 10.63 -2.83 5.30
N SER A 37 11.19 -1.61 5.40
CA SER A 37 12.37 -1.17 4.63
C SER A 37 13.63 -2.04 4.82
N ARG A 38 13.74 -2.73 5.97
CA ARG A 38 14.85 -3.65 6.28
C ARG A 38 14.75 -4.98 5.52
N ASN A 39 13.56 -5.39 5.07
CA ASN A 39 13.41 -6.64 4.34
C ASN A 39 13.86 -6.48 2.87
N ARG A 40 14.70 -7.41 2.41
CA ARG A 40 15.25 -7.43 1.05
C ARG A 40 14.15 -7.49 -0.03
N VAL A 41 13.07 -8.24 0.20
CA VAL A 41 11.96 -8.37 -0.76
C VAL A 41 11.24 -7.04 -0.90
N THR A 42 10.90 -6.40 0.23
CA THR A 42 10.21 -5.10 0.25
C THR A 42 11.03 -4.01 -0.43
N ARG A 43 12.35 -3.97 -0.20
CA ARG A 43 13.24 -3.02 -0.88
C ARG A 43 13.31 -3.29 -2.39
N ALA A 44 13.37 -4.55 -2.80
CA ALA A 44 13.39 -4.89 -4.22
C ALA A 44 12.05 -4.57 -4.91
N SER A 45 10.92 -4.82 -4.25
CA SER A 45 9.60 -4.46 -4.78
C SER A 45 9.37 -2.95 -4.80
N ALA A 46 9.90 -2.21 -3.82
CA ALA A 46 9.90 -0.75 -3.84
C ALA A 46 10.63 -0.20 -5.07
N MET A 47 11.74 -0.81 -5.49
CA MET A 47 12.42 -0.41 -6.72
C MET A 47 11.57 -0.67 -7.98
N VAL A 48 10.86 -1.80 -8.03
CA VAL A 48 9.92 -2.08 -9.14
C VAL A 48 8.81 -1.03 -9.18
N LEU A 49 8.19 -0.74 -8.05
CA LEU A 49 7.13 0.28 -7.95
C LEU A 49 7.65 1.67 -8.29
N LEU A 50 8.86 2.04 -7.89
CA LEU A 50 9.48 3.31 -8.25
C LEU A 50 9.65 3.43 -9.77
N CYS A 51 10.08 2.37 -10.45
CA CYS A 51 10.19 2.37 -11.90
C CYS A 51 8.82 2.58 -12.58
N VAL A 52 7.77 1.93 -12.07
CA VAL A 52 6.39 2.14 -12.55
C VAL A 52 5.95 3.58 -12.32
N VAL A 53 6.19 4.15 -11.12
CA VAL A 53 5.87 5.55 -10.81
C VAL A 53 6.56 6.49 -11.80
N LEU A 54 7.86 6.33 -12.04
CA LEU A 54 8.63 7.22 -12.92
C LEU A 54 8.11 7.18 -14.37
N ALA A 55 7.73 6.01 -14.86
CA ALA A 55 7.14 5.88 -16.20
C ALA A 55 5.76 6.56 -16.28
N TYR A 56 4.83 6.20 -15.38
CA TYR A 56 3.47 6.73 -15.41
C TYR A 56 3.40 8.22 -15.06
N VAL A 57 4.32 8.75 -14.24
CA VAL A 57 4.43 10.21 -14.02
C VAL A 57 4.77 10.91 -15.33
N GLY A 58 5.66 10.34 -16.14
CA GLY A 58 5.92 10.87 -17.48
C GLY A 58 4.66 10.87 -18.36
N ASP A 59 3.86 9.80 -18.35
CA ASP A 59 2.57 9.76 -19.10
C ASP A 59 1.60 10.85 -18.64
N VAL A 60 1.48 11.06 -17.33
CA VAL A 60 0.64 12.13 -16.78
C VAL A 60 1.16 13.51 -17.21
N LEU A 61 2.47 13.74 -17.17
CA LEU A 61 3.06 15.01 -17.58
C LEU A 61 2.90 15.29 -19.08
N VAL A 62 2.99 14.25 -19.93
CA VAL A 62 2.66 14.34 -21.35
C VAL A 62 1.19 14.74 -21.54
N SER A 63 0.27 14.14 -20.77
CA SER A 63 -1.16 14.49 -20.83
C SER A 63 -1.48 15.90 -20.35
N LEU A 64 -0.60 16.53 -19.58
CA LEU A 64 -0.78 17.86 -18.98
C LEU A 64 -0.04 18.98 -19.73
N ASP A 65 0.66 18.70 -20.85
CA ASP A 65 1.41 19.71 -21.64
C ASP A 65 0.63 20.18 -22.88
N PRO A 66 -0.27 21.18 -22.78
CA PRO A 66 -1.14 21.63 -23.88
C PRO A 66 -0.40 22.37 -25.01
N GLY A 67 0.92 22.55 -24.93
CA GLY A 67 1.70 23.30 -25.93
C GLY A 67 2.81 22.49 -26.60
N ASP A 68 2.89 21.18 -26.34
CA ASP A 68 3.92 20.24 -26.84
C ASP A 68 5.38 20.70 -26.63
N ARG A 69 5.60 21.74 -25.81
CA ARG A 69 6.89 22.43 -25.69
C ARG A 69 7.93 21.56 -24.97
N TYR A 70 7.47 20.71 -24.05
CA TYR A 70 8.31 19.81 -23.27
C TYR A 70 7.97 18.34 -23.53
N LEU A 71 7.16 18.07 -24.55
CA LEU A 71 6.67 16.75 -24.90
C LEU A 71 7.81 15.72 -25.02
N GLU A 72 8.84 16.08 -25.78
CA GLU A 72 10.01 15.23 -25.97
C GLU A 72 10.75 14.97 -24.65
N ALA A 73 10.90 15.99 -23.80
CA ALA A 73 11.57 15.85 -22.51
C ALA A 73 10.81 14.90 -21.58
N TRP A 74 9.47 14.99 -21.55
CA TRP A 74 8.65 14.10 -20.73
C TRP A 74 8.64 12.67 -21.25
N LEU A 75 8.57 12.47 -22.56
CA LEU A 75 8.69 11.15 -23.17
C LEU A 75 10.09 10.54 -22.92
N ARG A 76 11.17 11.34 -22.94
CA ARG A 76 12.52 10.87 -22.57
C ARG A 76 12.63 10.58 -21.07
N PHE A 77 11.92 11.33 -20.22
CA PHE A 77 11.87 11.09 -18.78
C PHE A 77 11.25 9.73 -18.43
N GLN A 78 10.22 9.28 -19.15
CA GLN A 78 9.60 7.96 -18.96
C GLN A 78 10.62 6.81 -19.03
N TRP A 79 11.67 6.97 -19.84
CA TRP A 79 12.72 5.96 -19.99
C TRP A 79 13.51 5.71 -18.71
N LEU A 80 13.47 6.63 -17.74
CA LEU A 80 14.00 6.36 -16.41
C LEU A 80 13.24 5.21 -15.74
N GLY A 81 11.91 5.14 -15.87
CA GLY A 81 11.14 4.01 -15.37
C GLY A 81 11.33 2.75 -16.22
N ILE A 82 11.21 2.92 -17.55
CA ILE A 82 11.24 1.81 -18.52
C ILE A 82 12.56 1.05 -18.43
N ALA A 83 13.70 1.74 -18.57
CA ALA A 83 15.01 1.12 -18.64
C ALA A 83 15.38 0.30 -17.39
N PHE A 84 14.93 0.72 -16.20
CA PHE A 84 15.24 0.06 -14.93
C PHE A 84 14.30 -1.11 -14.60
N ILE A 85 13.15 -1.25 -15.26
CA ILE A 85 12.17 -2.32 -14.99
C ILE A 85 12.77 -3.74 -15.02
N PRO A 86 13.64 -4.13 -15.99
CA PRO A 86 14.15 -5.49 -16.07
C PRO A 86 15.08 -5.79 -14.89
N ALA A 87 15.96 -4.84 -14.55
CA ALA A 87 16.88 -4.95 -13.42
C ALA A 87 16.13 -5.01 -12.07
N ALA A 88 15.07 -4.21 -11.92
CA ALA A 88 14.24 -4.20 -10.73
C ALA A 88 13.48 -5.53 -10.55
N LEU A 89 12.90 -6.07 -11.62
CA LEU A 89 12.23 -7.39 -11.58
C LEU A 89 13.19 -8.52 -11.29
N PHE A 90 14.39 -8.51 -11.89
CA PHE A 90 15.42 -9.49 -11.58
C PHE A 90 15.86 -9.40 -10.11
N HIS A 91 16.05 -8.19 -9.59
CA HIS A 91 16.35 -7.96 -8.17
C HIS A 91 15.25 -8.51 -7.26
N LEU A 92 13.97 -8.27 -7.58
CA LEU A 92 12.85 -8.85 -6.86
C LEU A 92 12.84 -10.38 -6.93
N SER A 93 13.09 -10.96 -8.10
CA SER A 93 13.15 -12.42 -8.27
C SER A 93 14.26 -13.08 -7.43
N ASP A 94 15.43 -12.44 -7.31
CA ASP A 94 16.52 -12.94 -6.47
C ASP A 94 16.18 -12.82 -4.98
N ALA A 95 15.56 -11.71 -4.58
CA ALA A 95 15.09 -11.51 -3.21
C ALA A 95 14.07 -12.59 -2.82
N LEU A 96 13.12 -12.91 -3.71
CA LEU A 96 12.13 -13.97 -3.50
C LEU A 96 12.77 -15.35 -3.40
N LEU A 97 13.74 -15.66 -4.26
CA LEU A 97 14.50 -16.91 -4.17
C LEU A 97 15.27 -17.05 -2.85
N ALA A 98 15.84 -15.95 -2.34
CA ALA A 98 16.56 -15.95 -1.07
C ALA A 98 15.66 -16.35 0.11
N THR A 99 14.37 -16.01 0.08
CA THR A 99 13.41 -16.43 1.13
C THR A 99 13.19 -17.95 1.18
N THR A 100 13.54 -18.69 0.13
CA THR A 100 13.40 -20.15 0.05
C THR A 100 14.64 -20.93 0.52
N GLY A 101 15.52 -20.30 1.30
CA GLY A 101 16.72 -20.94 1.85
C GLY A 101 17.89 -21.08 0.86
N ARG A 102 17.87 -20.36 -0.27
CA ARG A 102 19.02 -20.25 -1.18
C ARG A 102 19.47 -18.80 -1.33
N PRO A 103 20.06 -18.19 -0.28
CA PRO A 103 20.66 -16.88 -0.42
C PRO A 103 21.77 -16.91 -1.48
N SER A 104 21.86 -15.85 -2.27
CA SER A 104 22.87 -15.73 -3.33
C SER A 104 24.28 -15.68 -2.73
N ARG A 105 25.14 -16.64 -3.12
CA ARG A 105 26.57 -16.65 -2.81
C ARG A 105 27.37 -15.74 -3.77
N GLY A 106 26.97 -14.47 -3.87
CA GLY A 106 27.65 -13.43 -4.67
C GLY A 106 27.29 -13.40 -6.16
N ARG A 107 27.25 -14.54 -6.86
CA ARG A 107 27.04 -14.57 -8.34
C ARG A 107 25.78 -13.83 -8.79
N ARG A 108 24.62 -14.06 -8.16
CA ARG A 108 23.37 -13.39 -8.57
C ARG A 108 23.33 -11.93 -8.14
N THR A 109 24.01 -11.58 -7.05
CA THR A 109 24.16 -10.20 -6.61
C THR A 109 24.99 -9.39 -7.62
N MET A 110 26.01 -10.02 -8.21
CA MET A 110 26.76 -9.44 -9.33
C MET A 110 25.88 -9.26 -10.57
N VAL A 111 25.07 -10.26 -10.94
CA VAL A 111 24.11 -10.13 -12.07
C VAL A 111 23.12 -9.00 -11.85
N VAL A 112 22.58 -8.84 -10.63
CA VAL A 112 21.73 -7.68 -10.27
C VAL A 112 22.47 -6.37 -10.55
N ARG A 113 23.71 -6.23 -10.07
CA ARG A 113 24.52 -5.01 -10.31
C ARG A 113 24.78 -4.75 -11.78
N ILE A 114 25.11 -5.80 -12.55
CA ILE A 114 25.31 -5.71 -14.01
C ILE A 114 24.01 -5.26 -14.69
N SER A 115 22.86 -5.82 -14.33
CA SER A 115 21.57 -5.40 -14.89
C SER A 115 21.27 -3.93 -14.61
N TYR A 116 21.53 -3.44 -13.39
CA TYR A 116 21.40 -2.00 -13.10
C TYR A 116 22.37 -1.16 -13.92
N GLY A 117 23.62 -1.62 -14.11
CA GLY A 117 24.59 -0.94 -14.97
C GLY A 117 24.14 -0.84 -16.42
N ILE A 118 23.59 -1.93 -16.98
CA ILE A 118 23.00 -1.93 -18.34
C ILE A 118 21.82 -0.96 -18.41
N SER A 119 20.95 -0.95 -17.40
CA SER A 119 19.83 -0.01 -17.32
C SER A 119 20.29 1.45 -17.28
N VAL A 120 21.36 1.79 -16.54
CA VAL A 120 21.96 3.13 -16.53
C VAL A 120 22.43 3.54 -17.92
N ILE A 121 23.08 2.63 -18.66
CA ILE A 121 23.51 2.89 -20.05
C ILE A 121 22.30 3.20 -20.93
N PHE A 122 21.22 2.42 -20.84
CA PHE A 122 20.00 2.69 -21.60
C PHE A 122 19.34 4.02 -21.23
N VAL A 123 19.31 4.40 -19.95
CA VAL A 123 18.81 5.73 -19.54
C VAL A 123 19.66 6.84 -20.14
N PHE A 124 20.99 6.71 -20.08
CA PHE A 124 21.90 7.70 -20.66
C PHE A 124 21.69 7.82 -22.17
N LEU A 125 21.62 6.68 -22.88
CA LEU A 125 21.34 6.68 -24.31
C LEU A 125 19.97 7.29 -24.63
N ALA A 126 18.91 6.95 -23.90
CA ALA A 126 17.57 7.48 -24.15
C ALA A 126 17.44 8.98 -23.80
N MET A 127 18.11 9.47 -22.76
CA MET A 127 18.05 10.89 -22.40
C MET A 127 18.84 11.77 -23.37
N PHE A 128 20.05 11.36 -23.76
CA PHE A 128 20.98 12.25 -24.46
C PHE A 128 21.13 11.96 -25.96
N THR A 129 20.59 10.85 -26.46
CA THR A 129 20.80 10.44 -27.86
C THR A 129 19.51 9.90 -28.48
N ASP A 130 19.48 9.83 -29.81
CA ASP A 130 18.34 9.28 -30.56
C ASP A 130 18.53 7.78 -30.90
N VAL A 131 19.51 7.14 -30.27
CA VAL A 131 19.92 5.77 -30.59
C VAL A 131 18.89 4.74 -30.13
N VAL A 132 18.24 5.00 -28.98
CA VAL A 132 17.22 4.09 -28.40
C VAL A 132 15.81 4.52 -28.81
N ILE A 133 15.58 5.82 -28.89
CA ILE A 133 14.31 6.44 -29.23
C ILE A 133 14.58 7.63 -30.12
N THR A 134 13.90 7.71 -31.25
CA THR A 134 13.93 8.90 -32.11
C THR A 134 12.73 9.77 -31.77
N GLY A 135 12.86 11.09 -32.02
CA GLY A 135 11.93 12.15 -31.60
C GLY A 135 10.44 11.88 -31.88
N PRO A 136 9.54 12.71 -31.34
CA PRO A 136 8.12 12.44 -31.42
C PRO A 136 7.64 12.33 -32.88
N ALA A 137 6.98 11.23 -33.23
CA ALA A 137 6.32 11.06 -34.52
C ALA A 137 5.26 12.15 -34.68
N ALA A 138 5.23 12.80 -35.85
CA ALA A 138 4.21 13.77 -36.24
C ALA A 138 2.86 13.05 -36.50
N THR A 139 2.21 12.60 -35.43
CA THR A 139 0.90 11.95 -35.43
C THR A 139 0.04 12.54 -34.32
N ASP A 140 -1.29 12.47 -34.45
CA ASP A 140 -2.30 13.04 -33.52
C ASP A 140 -2.17 12.57 -32.05
N ILE A 141 -1.29 11.61 -31.76
CA ILE A 141 -0.96 11.14 -30.41
C ILE A 141 0.56 11.21 -30.28
N ALA A 142 1.03 11.96 -29.27
CA ALA A 142 2.44 12.06 -28.94
C ALA A 142 3.08 10.68 -28.68
N ARG A 143 3.98 10.25 -29.57
CA ARG A 143 4.67 8.97 -29.49
C ARG A 143 6.11 9.14 -29.93
N MET A 144 7.04 8.48 -29.25
CA MET A 144 8.40 8.30 -29.79
C MET A 144 8.41 7.25 -30.89
N GLN A 145 9.45 7.26 -31.71
CA GLN A 145 9.73 6.20 -32.67
C GLN A 145 10.87 5.31 -32.16
N ALA A 146 10.88 4.04 -32.59
CA ALA A 146 11.89 3.08 -32.18
C ALA A 146 13.24 3.40 -32.87
N GLY A 147 14.26 3.73 -32.06
CA GLY A 147 15.62 3.88 -32.55
C GLY A 147 16.31 2.54 -32.84
N PRO A 148 17.48 2.54 -33.50
CA PRO A 148 18.20 1.30 -33.87
C PRO A 148 18.60 0.40 -32.69
N ALA A 149 18.78 0.96 -31.48
CA ALA A 149 19.09 0.19 -30.28
C ALA A 149 17.85 -0.25 -29.49
N PHE A 150 16.64 0.17 -29.88
CA PHE A 150 15.40 -0.26 -29.23
C PHE A 150 15.23 -1.79 -29.22
N PRO A 151 15.49 -2.54 -30.31
CA PRO A 151 15.41 -4.00 -30.29
C PRO A 151 16.38 -4.65 -29.30
N VAL A 152 17.55 -4.04 -29.07
CA VAL A 152 18.53 -4.51 -28.07
C VAL A 152 17.97 -4.35 -26.65
N TYR A 153 17.30 -3.22 -26.39
CA TYR A 153 16.58 -3.03 -25.12
C TYR A 153 15.46 -4.07 -24.95
N VAL A 154 14.65 -4.32 -26.00
CA VAL A 154 13.60 -5.34 -25.96
C VAL A 154 14.17 -6.72 -25.69
N ALA A 155 15.28 -7.09 -26.33
CA ALA A 155 15.97 -8.35 -26.07
C ALA A 155 16.46 -8.44 -24.61
N TYR A 156 17.04 -7.36 -24.07
CA TYR A 156 17.44 -7.26 -22.66
C TYR A 156 16.24 -7.46 -21.72
N LEU A 157 15.13 -6.75 -21.95
CA LEU A 157 13.89 -6.88 -21.19
C LEU A 157 13.36 -8.31 -21.21
N LEU A 158 13.28 -8.93 -22.39
CA LEU A 158 12.75 -10.29 -22.56
C LEU A 158 13.64 -11.34 -21.87
N VAL A 159 14.96 -11.28 -22.07
CA VAL A 159 15.90 -12.23 -21.47
C VAL A 159 15.88 -12.11 -19.94
N VAL A 160 16.05 -10.89 -19.41
CA VAL A 160 16.11 -10.67 -17.97
C VAL A 160 14.75 -10.93 -17.32
N GLY A 161 13.67 -10.48 -17.94
CA GLY A 161 12.29 -10.72 -17.50
C GLY A 161 11.94 -12.21 -17.46
N MET A 162 12.32 -12.98 -18.49
CA MET A 162 12.10 -14.42 -18.54
C MET A 162 12.90 -15.15 -17.46
N VAL A 163 14.18 -14.79 -17.27
CA VAL A 163 15.01 -15.36 -16.19
C VAL A 163 14.42 -15.02 -14.82
N ALA A 164 13.94 -13.78 -14.63
CA ALA A 164 13.28 -13.36 -13.40
C ALA A 164 11.99 -14.17 -13.14
N LEU A 165 11.17 -14.39 -14.16
CA LEU A 165 9.96 -15.22 -14.06
C LEU A 165 10.31 -16.68 -13.70
N ILE A 166 11.31 -17.26 -14.36
CA ILE A 166 11.81 -18.61 -14.05
C ILE A 166 12.29 -18.69 -12.60
N ASN A 167 12.95 -17.65 -12.10
CA ASN A 167 13.39 -17.57 -10.72
C ASN A 167 12.22 -17.57 -9.74
N VAL A 168 11.17 -16.79 -9.99
CA VAL A 168 9.95 -16.79 -9.15
C VAL A 168 9.22 -18.12 -9.22
N MET A 169 9.10 -18.73 -10.41
CA MET A 169 8.54 -20.08 -10.56
C MET A 169 9.32 -21.12 -9.75
N ARG A 170 10.66 -21.07 -9.78
CA ARG A 170 11.52 -21.92 -8.95
C ARG A 170 11.34 -21.65 -7.47
N ALA A 171 11.20 -20.40 -7.05
CA ALA A 171 10.91 -20.04 -5.67
C ALA A 171 9.58 -20.67 -5.22
N ARG A 172 8.52 -20.53 -6.01
CA ARG A 172 7.20 -21.13 -5.75
C ARG A 172 7.28 -22.65 -5.57
N ARG A 173 7.99 -23.36 -6.46
CA ARG A 173 8.14 -24.83 -6.39
C ARG A 173 8.88 -25.28 -5.13
N ARG A 174 9.74 -24.43 -4.55
CA ARG A 174 10.51 -24.71 -3.34
C ARG A 174 9.78 -24.38 -2.04
N CYS A 175 8.67 -23.67 -2.09
CA CYS A 175 7.86 -23.40 -0.91
C CYS A 175 7.37 -24.72 -0.29
N LEU A 176 7.75 -24.96 0.96
CA LEU A 176 7.43 -26.17 1.71
C LEU A 176 5.96 -26.19 2.17
N THR A 177 5.44 -25.05 2.62
CA THR A 177 4.08 -24.95 3.15
C THR A 177 3.07 -24.56 2.08
N ARG A 178 1.84 -25.07 2.18
CA ARG A 178 0.72 -24.66 1.30
C ARG A 178 0.50 -23.14 1.34
N TYR A 179 0.70 -22.55 2.51
CA TYR A 179 0.51 -21.12 2.75
C TYR A 179 1.50 -20.24 1.97
N THR A 180 2.81 -20.49 2.11
CA THR A 180 3.84 -19.74 1.38
C THR A 180 3.74 -19.98 -0.13
N ARG A 181 3.37 -21.20 -0.55
CA ARG A 181 3.13 -21.54 -1.96
C ARG A 181 1.95 -20.77 -2.55
N ARG A 182 0.83 -20.61 -1.82
CA ARG A 182 -0.34 -19.81 -2.28
C ARG A 182 0.05 -18.35 -2.49
N ARG A 183 0.73 -17.72 -1.52
CA ARG A 183 1.21 -16.33 -1.64
C ARG A 183 2.16 -16.13 -2.82
N MET A 184 3.11 -17.03 -3.01
CA MET A 184 4.02 -16.99 -4.14
C MET A 184 3.30 -17.23 -5.49
N THR A 185 2.17 -17.96 -5.50
CA THR A 185 1.33 -18.13 -6.70
C THR A 185 0.63 -16.82 -7.06
N TYR A 186 0.05 -16.12 -6.08
CA TYR A 186 -0.56 -14.82 -6.31
C TYR A 186 0.47 -13.82 -6.84
N LEU A 187 1.66 -13.78 -6.25
CA LEU A 187 2.74 -12.94 -6.77
C LEU A 187 3.16 -13.31 -8.18
N LEU A 188 3.30 -14.60 -8.48
CA LEU A 188 3.67 -15.08 -9.81
C LEU A 188 2.64 -14.66 -10.88
N ALA A 189 1.35 -14.66 -10.55
CA ALA A 189 0.28 -14.29 -11.48
C ALA A 189 0.34 -12.82 -11.92
N VAL A 190 0.84 -11.92 -11.07
CA VAL A 190 0.97 -10.48 -11.36
C VAL A 190 2.43 -10.03 -11.49
N PHE A 191 3.39 -10.95 -11.50
CA PHE A 191 4.81 -10.61 -11.45
C PHE A 191 5.27 -9.74 -12.64
N LEU A 192 4.69 -9.99 -13.82
CA LEU A 192 5.00 -9.25 -15.05
C LEU A 192 4.10 -8.03 -15.26
N SER A 193 3.14 -7.74 -14.38
CA SER A 193 2.28 -6.56 -14.52
C SER A 193 3.05 -5.25 -14.67
N PRO A 194 4.20 -5.03 -13.98
CA PRO A 194 4.98 -3.81 -14.18
C PRO A 194 5.58 -3.71 -15.58
N VAL A 195 5.98 -4.85 -16.20
CA VAL A 195 6.43 -4.86 -17.59
C VAL A 195 5.28 -4.47 -18.49
N TYR A 196 4.11 -5.09 -18.29
CA TYR A 196 2.98 -4.82 -19.15
C TYR A 196 2.44 -3.39 -19.00
N GLY A 197 2.59 -2.76 -17.84
CA GLY A 197 2.16 -1.39 -17.64
C GLY A 197 3.11 -0.34 -18.17
N VAL A 198 4.41 -0.57 -18.04
CA VAL A 198 5.44 0.42 -18.38
C VAL A 198 5.92 0.29 -19.83
N PHE A 199 5.68 -0.85 -20.47
CA PHE A 199 6.22 -1.08 -21.81
C PHE A 199 5.60 -0.14 -22.86
N PRO A 200 6.41 0.59 -23.64
CA PRO A 200 5.91 1.51 -24.67
C PRO A 200 5.44 0.74 -25.91
N TYR A 201 4.21 0.23 -25.88
CA TYR A 201 3.66 -0.61 -26.97
C TYR A 201 3.59 0.11 -28.32
N SER A 202 3.47 1.43 -28.32
CA SER A 202 3.53 2.24 -29.54
C SER A 202 4.80 1.97 -30.35
N LEU A 203 5.94 1.78 -29.69
CA LEU A 203 7.24 1.56 -30.34
C LEU A 203 7.37 0.20 -31.04
N LEU A 204 6.52 -0.78 -30.73
CA LEU A 204 6.54 -2.10 -31.38
C LEU A 204 5.56 -2.22 -32.55
N PHE A 205 4.47 -1.46 -32.51
CA PHE A 205 3.33 -1.67 -33.40
C PHE A 205 3.14 -0.59 -34.46
N ASP A 206 4.08 0.35 -34.60
CA ASP A 206 4.18 1.27 -35.74
C ASP A 206 3.92 0.61 -37.12
N PRO A 207 4.31 -0.65 -37.39
CA PRO A 207 4.08 -1.28 -38.71
C PRO A 207 2.71 -1.95 -38.92
N LEU A 208 1.84 -2.09 -37.90
CA LEU A 208 0.65 -2.97 -37.98
C LEU A 208 -0.63 -2.29 -38.54
N GLY A 209 -0.48 -1.15 -39.21
CA GLY A 209 -1.59 -0.34 -39.72
C GLY A 209 -2.13 0.62 -38.67
N ASP A 210 -2.82 1.67 -39.10
CA ASP A 210 -3.28 2.75 -38.23
C ASP A 210 -4.69 2.41 -37.67
N PRO A 211 -4.81 1.83 -36.45
CA PRO A 211 -6.12 1.60 -35.86
C PRO A 211 -6.84 2.93 -35.65
N SER A 212 -8.16 2.95 -35.83
CA SER A 212 -8.93 4.16 -35.56
C SER A 212 -8.69 4.66 -34.12
N LYS A 213 -8.55 5.99 -33.94
CA LYS A 213 -8.24 6.64 -32.65
C LYS A 213 -9.13 6.12 -31.51
N VAL A 214 -10.42 5.92 -31.79
CA VAL A 214 -11.41 5.35 -30.85
C VAL A 214 -11.02 3.95 -30.38
N THR A 215 -10.64 3.05 -31.31
CA THR A 215 -10.28 1.66 -30.99
C THR A 215 -9.03 1.62 -30.12
N LEU A 216 -8.04 2.44 -30.45
CA LEU A 216 -6.80 2.54 -29.68
C LEU A 216 -7.07 3.04 -28.25
N LEU A 217 -7.89 4.08 -28.10
CA LEU A 217 -8.27 4.59 -26.78
C LEU A 217 -9.05 3.56 -25.95
N ILE A 218 -9.94 2.77 -26.56
CA ILE A 218 -10.64 1.68 -25.85
C ILE A 218 -9.64 0.64 -25.35
N ILE A 219 -8.69 0.21 -26.19
CA ILE A 219 -7.66 -0.77 -25.81
C ILE A 219 -6.79 -0.21 -24.69
N LEU A 220 -6.35 1.05 -24.79
CA LEU A 220 -5.49 1.69 -23.79
C LEU A 220 -6.20 1.84 -22.44
N ASN A 221 -7.46 2.29 -22.45
CA ASN A 221 -8.29 2.38 -21.24
C ASN A 221 -8.46 1.01 -20.58
N LEU A 222 -8.78 -0.03 -21.36
CA LEU A 222 -8.92 -1.38 -20.84
C LEU A 222 -7.60 -1.92 -20.26
N ALA A 223 -6.48 -1.67 -20.94
CA ALA A 223 -5.15 -2.04 -20.47
C ALA A 223 -4.83 -1.34 -19.14
N ASN A 224 -4.97 -0.01 -19.08
CA ASN A 224 -4.73 0.77 -17.87
C ASN A 224 -5.59 0.29 -16.70
N LEU A 225 -6.87 0.00 -16.95
CA LEU A 225 -7.76 -0.57 -15.95
C LEU A 225 -7.22 -1.92 -15.40
N ILE A 226 -6.84 -2.84 -16.29
CA ILE A 226 -6.27 -4.14 -15.91
C ILE A 226 -4.97 -3.96 -15.12
N ILE A 227 -4.10 -3.04 -15.55
CA ILE A 227 -2.81 -2.76 -14.90
C ILE A 227 -3.02 -2.22 -13.48
N VAL A 228 -3.93 -1.25 -13.28
CA VAL A 228 -4.29 -0.75 -11.94
C VAL A 228 -4.71 -1.90 -11.03
N PHE A 229 -5.62 -2.76 -11.50
CA PHE A 229 -6.06 -3.90 -10.70
C PHE A 229 -4.93 -4.89 -10.41
N MET A 230 -4.05 -5.16 -11.38
CA MET A 230 -2.90 -6.02 -11.16
C MET A 230 -1.90 -5.43 -10.15
N LEU A 231 -1.69 -4.11 -10.16
CA LEU A 231 -0.81 -3.43 -9.20
C LEU A 231 -1.40 -3.44 -7.78
N ILE A 232 -2.71 -3.19 -7.64
CA ILE A 232 -3.42 -3.35 -6.36
C ILE A 232 -3.28 -4.80 -5.86
N PHE A 233 -3.53 -5.77 -6.74
CA PHE A 233 -3.40 -7.18 -6.39
C PHE A 233 -1.95 -7.55 -6.04
N MET A 234 -0.95 -6.90 -6.63
CA MET A 234 0.47 -7.09 -6.33
C MET A 234 0.85 -6.57 -4.93
N ALA A 235 0.15 -5.56 -4.40
CA ALA A 235 0.38 -5.07 -3.04
C ALA A 235 0.11 -6.15 -1.99
N TYR A 236 -0.89 -7.00 -2.21
CA TYR A 236 -1.27 -8.08 -1.30
C TYR A 236 -0.12 -9.08 -1.01
N PRO A 237 0.41 -9.85 -1.98
CA PRO A 237 1.50 -10.78 -1.73
C PRO A 237 2.76 -10.09 -1.21
N LEU A 238 3.04 -8.85 -1.62
CA LEU A 238 4.20 -8.09 -1.16
C LEU A 238 4.12 -7.71 0.32
N SER A 239 2.93 -7.34 0.80
CA SER A 239 2.70 -6.92 2.19
C SER A 239 3.00 -7.99 3.24
N PHE A 240 3.08 -9.26 2.82
CA PHE A 240 3.39 -10.38 3.70
C PHE A 240 4.86 -10.62 3.91
N PHE A 241 5.73 -10.16 3.00
CA PHE A 241 7.16 -10.40 3.14
C PHE A 241 7.73 -9.45 4.20
N GLY A 242 8.23 -10.02 5.30
CA GLY A 242 8.80 -9.26 6.41
C GLY A 242 7.83 -8.86 7.50
N SER A 243 6.57 -9.27 7.40
CA SER A 243 5.60 -9.09 8.47
C SER A 243 5.56 -10.30 9.39
N GLU A 244 5.69 -10.05 10.69
CA GLU A 244 5.47 -11.04 11.77
C GLU A 244 3.99 -11.10 12.18
N LYS A 245 3.15 -10.24 11.60
CA LYS A 245 1.73 -10.16 11.91
C LYS A 245 0.93 -11.30 11.26
N PRO A 246 -0.19 -11.73 11.89
CA PRO A 246 -1.11 -12.67 11.28
C PRO A 246 -1.70 -12.17 9.94
N ASP A 247 -2.06 -13.12 9.06
CA ASP A 247 -2.62 -12.85 7.73
C ASP A 247 -3.82 -11.88 7.76
N ARG A 248 -4.68 -12.05 8.78
CA ARG A 248 -5.88 -11.24 9.00
C ARG A 248 -5.55 -9.77 9.24
N MET A 249 -4.56 -9.51 10.09
CA MET A 249 -4.17 -8.15 10.43
C MET A 249 -3.59 -7.42 9.22
N ILE A 250 -2.77 -8.10 8.43
CA ILE A 250 -2.16 -7.52 7.22
C ILE A 250 -3.23 -7.19 6.17
N LYS A 251 -4.23 -8.06 5.99
CA LYS A 251 -5.36 -7.79 5.10
C LYS A 251 -6.19 -6.58 5.53
N ALA A 252 -6.52 -6.50 6.82
CA ALA A 252 -7.27 -5.39 7.38
C ALA A 252 -6.50 -4.08 7.21
N GLU A 253 -5.22 -4.06 7.60
CA GLU A 253 -4.37 -2.88 7.46
C GLU A 253 -4.15 -2.46 6.01
N LEU A 254 -3.97 -3.41 5.08
CA LEU A 254 -3.84 -3.10 3.66
C LEU A 254 -5.14 -2.57 3.09
N LEU A 255 -6.29 -3.16 3.45
CA LEU A 255 -7.61 -2.69 3.04
C LEU A 255 -7.86 -1.27 3.54
N GLU A 256 -7.67 -1.02 4.84
CA GLU A 256 -7.80 0.31 5.46
C GLU A 256 -6.89 1.33 4.77
N TYR A 257 -5.63 0.98 4.54
CA TYR A 257 -4.67 1.87 3.88
C TYR A 257 -5.06 2.16 2.43
N MET A 258 -5.50 1.15 1.65
CA MET A 258 -5.94 1.32 0.27
C MET A 258 -7.24 2.14 0.15
N LEU A 259 -8.17 1.99 1.09
CA LEU A 259 -9.38 2.81 1.13
C LEU A 259 -9.05 4.27 1.48
N ARG A 260 -8.29 4.50 2.55
CA ARG A 260 -8.03 5.88 3.04
C ARG A 260 -7.01 6.65 2.22
N GLY A 261 -6.04 5.98 1.61
CA GLY A 261 -4.97 6.61 0.83
C GLY A 261 -5.35 6.79 -0.63
N PRO A 262 -5.08 5.78 -1.49
CA PRO A 262 -5.21 5.91 -2.93
C PRO A 262 -6.64 6.13 -3.40
N LEU A 263 -7.65 5.51 -2.77
CA LEU A 263 -9.04 5.69 -3.20
C LEU A 263 -9.54 7.11 -2.92
N THR A 264 -9.22 7.71 -1.77
CA THR A 264 -9.52 9.13 -1.50
C THR A 264 -8.80 10.04 -2.48
N ALA A 265 -7.51 9.83 -2.72
CA ALA A 265 -6.74 10.65 -3.65
C ALA A 265 -7.28 10.55 -5.09
N ALA A 266 -7.63 9.34 -5.55
CA ALA A 266 -8.23 9.14 -6.87
C ALA A 266 -9.61 9.81 -6.99
N ALA A 267 -10.44 9.76 -5.95
CA ALA A 267 -11.74 10.44 -5.95
C ALA A 267 -11.61 11.96 -5.96
N VAL A 268 -10.69 12.52 -5.16
CA VAL A 268 -10.37 13.96 -5.18
C VAL A 268 -9.90 14.38 -6.56
N LEU A 269 -8.99 13.61 -7.17
CA LEU A 269 -8.52 13.88 -8.52
C LEU A 269 -9.67 13.82 -9.54
N ALA A 270 -10.56 12.82 -9.44
CA ALA A 270 -11.72 12.75 -10.32
C ALA A 270 -12.58 14.02 -10.19
N VAL A 271 -12.83 14.52 -8.99
CA VAL A 271 -13.54 15.80 -8.81
C VAL A 271 -12.80 16.94 -9.52
N VAL A 272 -11.49 17.05 -9.35
CA VAL A 272 -10.67 18.10 -9.99
C VAL A 272 -10.73 18.02 -11.52
N LEU A 273 -10.71 16.82 -12.11
CA LEU A 273 -10.70 16.62 -13.56
C LEU A 273 -12.09 16.72 -14.21
N PHE A 274 -13.14 16.29 -13.50
CA PHE A 274 -14.51 16.27 -14.04
C PHE A 274 -15.27 17.58 -13.79
N VAL A 275 -15.12 18.21 -12.62
CA VAL A 275 -15.95 19.37 -12.23
C VAL A 275 -15.87 20.53 -13.22
N PRO A 276 -14.67 21.03 -13.62
CA PRO A 276 -14.58 22.15 -14.56
C PRO A 276 -15.28 21.85 -15.89
N ARG A 277 -15.23 20.58 -16.35
CA ARG A 277 -15.85 20.14 -17.60
C ARG A 277 -17.39 20.02 -17.50
N LEU A 278 -17.94 19.59 -16.36
CA LEU A 278 -19.38 19.47 -16.12
C LEU A 278 -20.06 20.82 -15.87
N THR A 279 -19.43 21.73 -15.13
CA THR A 279 -20.03 23.02 -14.75
C THR A 279 -20.09 24.00 -15.91
N ASN A 280 -19.22 23.84 -16.91
CA ASN A 280 -19.30 24.59 -18.18
C ASN A 280 -20.62 24.32 -18.92
N ILE A 281 -21.24 23.15 -18.72
CA ILE A 281 -22.56 22.81 -19.29
C ILE A 281 -23.70 23.45 -18.47
N LEU A 282 -23.50 23.66 -17.16
CA LEU A 282 -24.49 24.19 -16.21
C LEU A 282 -24.43 25.73 -16.06
N GLY A 283 -23.50 26.41 -16.75
CA GLY A 283 -23.36 27.88 -16.69
C GLY A 283 -22.75 28.41 -15.37
N LEU A 284 -22.17 27.53 -14.55
CA LEU A 284 -21.52 27.89 -13.29
C LEU A 284 -19.99 27.92 -13.46
N LYS A 285 -19.31 28.85 -12.78
CA LYS A 285 -17.83 28.88 -12.74
C LYS A 285 -17.31 27.69 -11.92
N GLY A 286 -16.97 26.59 -12.59
CA GLY A 286 -16.49 25.35 -11.98
C GLY A 286 -15.34 25.52 -11.01
N ASP A 287 -14.41 26.41 -11.34
CA ASP A 287 -13.21 26.67 -10.55
C ASP A 287 -13.53 27.21 -9.15
N ALA A 288 -14.65 27.94 -9.00
CA ALA A 288 -15.07 28.47 -7.70
C ALA A 288 -15.70 27.40 -6.80
N PHE A 289 -16.33 26.38 -7.40
CA PHE A 289 -17.03 25.32 -6.65
C PHE A 289 -16.17 24.08 -6.41
N MET A 290 -15.09 23.90 -7.19
CA MET A 290 -14.18 22.76 -7.09
C MET A 290 -13.63 22.52 -5.66
N PRO A 291 -13.10 23.53 -4.92
CA PRO A 291 -12.57 23.27 -3.58
C PRO A 291 -13.63 22.77 -2.60
N PHE A 292 -14.87 23.29 -2.71
CA PHE A 292 -15.99 22.86 -1.87
C PHE A 292 -16.37 21.40 -2.15
N LEU A 293 -16.45 21.01 -3.42
CA LEU A 293 -16.72 19.60 -3.79
C LEU A 293 -15.59 18.66 -3.37
N VAL A 294 -14.34 19.08 -3.48
CA VAL A 294 -13.19 18.29 -3.01
C VAL A 294 -13.32 18.02 -1.51
N VAL A 295 -13.57 19.06 -0.70
CA VAL A 295 -13.75 18.92 0.75
C VAL A 295 -14.96 18.03 1.06
N ALA A 296 -16.09 18.24 0.38
CA ALA A 296 -17.29 17.43 0.57
C ALA A 296 -17.05 15.95 0.25
N VAL A 297 -16.37 15.63 -0.86
CA VAL A 297 -16.04 14.25 -1.24
C VAL A 297 -15.08 13.61 -0.24
N VAL A 298 -14.08 14.34 0.25
CA VAL A 298 -13.17 13.83 1.28
C VAL A 298 -13.94 13.49 2.56
N LEU A 299 -14.79 14.39 3.05
CA LEU A 299 -15.58 14.16 4.27
C LEU A 299 -16.57 12.99 4.10
N LEU A 300 -17.28 12.93 2.97
CA LEU A 300 -18.20 11.85 2.66
C LEU A 300 -17.49 10.50 2.55
N LEU A 301 -16.31 10.44 1.94
CA LEU A 301 -15.52 9.22 1.87
C LEU A 301 -14.97 8.81 3.24
N GLN A 302 -14.47 9.74 4.05
CA GLN A 302 -14.00 9.44 5.40
C GLN A 302 -15.12 8.88 6.28
N TRP A 303 -16.31 9.50 6.23
CA TRP A 303 -17.51 9.01 6.90
C TRP A 303 -17.93 7.63 6.34
N GLY A 304 -17.97 7.48 5.02
CA GLY A 304 -18.29 6.22 4.35
C GLY A 304 -17.35 5.09 4.74
N PHE A 305 -16.04 5.33 4.80
CA PHE A 305 -15.07 4.33 5.24
C PHE A 305 -15.24 3.94 6.69
N THR A 306 -15.59 4.89 7.57
CA THR A 306 -15.85 4.59 8.99
C THR A 306 -17.00 3.59 9.13
N LEU A 307 -18.02 3.69 8.27
CA LEU A 307 -19.14 2.75 8.24
C LEU A 307 -18.82 1.44 7.51
N MET A 308 -18.13 1.51 6.37
CA MET A 308 -17.90 0.36 5.48
C MET A 308 -16.74 -0.54 5.94
N LEU A 309 -15.68 0.02 6.53
CA LEU A 309 -14.50 -0.74 6.93
C LEU A 309 -14.81 -1.93 7.87
N PRO A 310 -15.58 -1.78 8.96
CA PRO A 310 -15.91 -2.91 9.83
C PRO A 310 -16.73 -3.99 9.11
N VAL A 311 -17.58 -3.59 8.15
CA VAL A 311 -18.37 -4.53 7.33
C VAL A 311 -17.48 -5.28 6.35
N LEU A 312 -16.58 -4.58 5.66
CA LEU A 312 -15.62 -5.15 4.72
C LEU A 312 -14.63 -6.09 5.42
N GLU A 313 -14.12 -5.70 6.58
CA GLU A 313 -13.25 -6.55 7.39
C GLU A 313 -13.97 -7.82 7.86
N ARG A 314 -15.24 -7.69 8.29
CA ARG A 314 -16.05 -8.84 8.66
C ARG A 314 -16.30 -9.73 7.44
N TRP A 315 -16.67 -9.18 6.30
CA TRP A 315 -16.97 -9.98 5.11
C TRP A 315 -15.75 -10.67 4.51
N MET A 316 -14.62 -9.97 4.41
CA MET A 316 -13.41 -10.46 3.74
C MET A 316 -12.47 -11.26 4.67
N ILE A 317 -12.56 -11.09 6.00
CA ILE A 317 -11.55 -11.57 6.95
C ILE A 317 -12.13 -12.42 8.11
N TYR A 318 -13.43 -12.71 8.16
CA TYR A 318 -13.97 -13.57 9.22
C TYR A 318 -13.36 -14.97 9.19
N THR A 319 -12.68 -15.34 10.27
CA THR A 319 -12.26 -16.70 10.59
C THR A 319 -12.73 -16.98 12.03
N ARG A 320 -13.13 -18.22 12.30
CA ARG A 320 -13.86 -18.67 13.51
C ARG A 320 -13.29 -18.26 14.89
N ASP A 321 -12.04 -17.80 14.99
CA ASP A 321 -11.34 -17.54 16.27
C ASP A 321 -11.46 -16.10 16.83
N GLN A 322 -12.36 -15.26 16.31
CA GLN A 322 -12.49 -13.87 16.79
C GLN A 322 -12.89 -13.77 18.28
N GLN A 323 -13.61 -14.76 18.81
CA GLN A 323 -13.96 -14.79 20.23
C GLN A 323 -12.72 -14.83 21.14
N GLN A 324 -11.69 -15.58 20.76
CA GLN A 324 -10.44 -15.68 21.54
C GLN A 324 -9.61 -14.39 21.42
N ALA A 325 -9.56 -13.78 20.23
CA ALA A 325 -8.84 -12.52 20.03
C ALA A 325 -9.48 -11.35 20.77
N GLN A 326 -10.81 -11.26 20.80
CA GLN A 326 -11.55 -10.27 21.60
C GLN A 326 -11.36 -10.49 23.10
N TRP A 327 -11.25 -11.74 23.54
CA TRP A 327 -10.89 -12.06 24.93
C TRP A 327 -9.48 -11.57 25.29
N ILE A 328 -8.49 -11.76 24.41
CA ILE A 328 -7.11 -11.29 24.63
C ILE A 328 -7.02 -9.76 24.56
N GLN A 329 -7.73 -9.10 23.65
CA GLN A 329 -7.82 -7.63 23.63
C GLN A 329 -8.55 -7.10 24.86
N GLY A 330 -9.65 -7.74 25.27
CA GLY A 330 -10.33 -7.42 26.53
C GLY A 330 -9.45 -7.67 27.75
N LEU A 331 -8.52 -8.64 27.71
CA LEU A 331 -7.49 -8.81 28.72
C LEU A 331 -6.45 -7.69 28.68
N GLY A 332 -6.02 -7.22 27.50
CA GLY A 332 -5.11 -6.10 27.34
C GLY A 332 -5.69 -4.75 27.80
N ASP A 333 -6.97 -4.51 27.50
CA ASP A 333 -7.75 -3.36 27.99
C ASP A 333 -8.08 -3.49 29.48
N ARG A 334 -7.96 -4.70 30.05
CA ARG A 334 -8.12 -5.02 31.49
C ARG A 334 -6.80 -5.37 32.17
N LEU A 335 -5.65 -5.17 31.52
CA LEU A 335 -4.36 -5.20 32.20
C LEU A 335 -4.30 -3.91 33.00
N LEU A 336 -5.01 -3.90 34.12
CA LEU A 336 -4.93 -2.88 35.13
C LEU A 336 -3.47 -2.79 35.51
N THR A 337 -2.86 -1.63 35.26
CA THR A 337 -1.61 -1.32 35.94
C THR A 337 -1.87 -1.38 37.45
N GLN A 338 -0.82 -1.54 38.25
CA GLN A 338 -1.00 -1.54 39.71
C GLN A 338 -1.75 -0.28 40.19
N ALA A 339 -1.48 0.87 39.55
CA ALA A 339 -2.17 2.12 39.80
C ALA A 339 -3.67 2.06 39.44
N ASP A 340 -4.04 1.44 38.31
CA ASP A 340 -5.45 1.32 37.92
C ASP A 340 -6.22 0.39 38.87
N ALA A 341 -5.57 -0.65 39.41
CA ALA A 341 -6.17 -1.55 40.40
C ALA A 341 -6.39 -0.84 41.74
N GLU A 342 -5.43 -0.05 42.21
CA GLU A 342 -5.56 0.79 43.41
C GLU A 342 -6.69 1.80 43.24
N GLN A 343 -6.78 2.44 42.08
CA GLN A 343 -7.82 3.42 41.75
C GLN A 343 -9.22 2.78 41.64
N LEU A 344 -9.32 1.56 41.11
CA LEU A 344 -10.57 0.80 41.10
C LEU A 344 -11.00 0.42 42.51
N LEU A 345 -10.07 -0.05 43.36
CA LEU A 345 -10.35 -0.39 44.75
C LEU A 345 -10.82 0.84 45.55
N GLU A 346 -10.19 1.99 45.32
CA GLU A 346 -10.62 3.26 45.91
C GLU A 346 -12.03 3.63 45.50
N SER A 347 -12.35 3.54 44.20
CA SER A 347 -13.69 3.83 43.69
C SER A 347 -14.76 2.90 44.26
N ILE A 348 -14.44 1.61 44.45
CA ILE A 348 -15.35 0.64 45.06
C ILE A 348 -15.54 0.95 46.55
N LEU A 349 -14.44 1.21 47.28
CA LEU A 349 -14.48 1.56 48.70
C LEU A 349 -15.30 2.82 48.96
N ALA A 350 -15.12 3.86 48.14
CA ALA A 350 -15.90 5.09 48.22
C ALA A 350 -17.40 4.84 47.98
N ALA A 351 -17.74 4.05 46.95
CA ALA A 351 -19.13 3.69 46.68
C ALA A 351 -19.78 2.88 47.82
N ILE A 352 -19.02 1.99 48.47
CA ILE A 352 -19.48 1.22 49.63
C ILE A 352 -19.67 2.14 50.84
N CYS A 353 -18.75 3.07 51.10
CA CYS A 353 -18.88 4.10 52.13
C CYS A 353 -20.16 4.93 51.95
N ASP A 354 -20.42 5.39 50.72
CA ASP A 354 -21.61 6.17 50.40
C ASP A 354 -22.90 5.35 50.56
N PHE A 355 -22.89 4.10 50.11
CA PHE A 355 -24.06 3.22 50.18
C PHE A 355 -24.42 2.82 51.61
N LEU A 356 -23.42 2.39 52.39
CA LEU A 356 -23.61 1.96 53.78
C LEU A 356 -23.62 3.14 54.77
N ARG A 357 -23.34 4.36 54.30
CA ARG A 357 -23.19 5.58 55.11
C ARG A 357 -22.18 5.42 56.25
N VAL A 358 -21.04 4.81 55.95
CA VAL A 358 -19.94 4.62 56.91
C VAL A 358 -18.77 5.55 56.58
N PRO A 359 -18.11 6.16 57.59
CA PRO A 359 -17.12 7.22 57.38
C PRO A 359 -15.78 6.74 56.83
N THR A 360 -15.49 5.44 56.91
CA THR A 360 -14.20 4.86 56.52
C THR A 360 -14.36 3.44 56.00
N ALA A 361 -13.60 3.08 54.98
CA ALA A 361 -13.45 1.70 54.52
C ALA A 361 -12.02 1.45 54.04
N PHE A 362 -11.53 0.22 54.17
CA PHE A 362 -10.19 -0.16 53.73
C PHE A 362 -10.17 -1.59 53.17
N VAL A 363 -9.15 -1.88 52.36
CA VAL A 363 -8.81 -3.23 51.91
C VAL A 363 -7.41 -3.57 52.43
N ALA A 364 -7.28 -4.72 53.07
CA ALA A 364 -6.01 -5.25 53.55
C ALA A 364 -5.70 -6.59 52.89
N ARG A 365 -4.43 -6.81 52.55
CA ARG A 365 -3.90 -8.10 52.10
C ARG A 365 -3.28 -8.79 53.31
N ILE A 366 -3.69 -10.03 53.55
CA ILE A 366 -3.17 -10.87 54.62
C ILE A 366 -2.19 -11.86 53.99
N GLU A 367 -0.93 -11.81 54.37
CA GLU A 367 0.11 -12.75 53.95
C GLU A 367 0.84 -13.28 55.19
N ASP A 368 0.77 -14.61 55.37
CA ASP A 368 1.39 -15.56 56.32
C ASP A 368 1.63 -15.15 57.79
N ASP A 369 1.92 -13.88 58.11
CA ASP A 369 1.96 -13.33 59.49
C ASP A 369 1.85 -11.79 59.56
N SER A 370 1.44 -11.10 58.48
CA SER A 370 1.28 -9.64 58.49
C SER A 370 0.10 -9.17 57.65
N ALA A 371 -0.67 -8.22 58.19
CA ALA A 371 -1.72 -7.52 57.46
C ALA A 371 -1.14 -6.23 56.85
N GLN A 372 -1.09 -6.16 55.53
CA GLN A 372 -0.67 -4.97 54.79
C GLN A 372 -1.89 -4.24 54.23
N LEU A 373 -1.98 -2.95 54.48
CA LEU A 373 -3.03 -2.11 53.95
C LEU A 373 -2.80 -1.87 52.45
N VAL A 374 -3.79 -2.18 51.62
CA VAL A 374 -3.70 -2.05 50.16
C VAL A 374 -4.32 -0.72 49.72
N GLN A 375 -5.51 -0.37 50.22
CA GLN A 375 -6.16 0.91 49.90
C GLN A 375 -7.16 1.34 50.98
N VAL A 376 -7.38 2.65 51.10
CA VAL A 376 -8.22 3.29 52.15
C VAL A 376 -9.04 4.42 51.56
N VAL A 377 -10.29 4.53 52.01
CA VAL A 377 -11.14 5.71 51.80
C VAL A 377 -11.63 6.24 53.15
N GLY A 378 -11.48 7.54 53.37
CA GLY A 378 -11.83 8.23 54.63
C GLY A 378 -10.65 8.36 55.60
N SER A 379 -10.84 9.10 56.69
CA SER A 379 -9.80 9.30 57.70
C SER A 379 -9.68 8.06 58.61
N LEU A 380 -8.74 7.17 58.33
CA LEU A 380 -8.37 6.12 59.27
C LEU A 380 -7.77 6.78 60.53
N ALA A 381 -8.45 6.57 61.67
CA ALA A 381 -7.94 6.94 62.98
C ALA A 381 -6.98 5.92 63.63
N PRO A 382 -6.69 4.71 63.10
CA PRO A 382 -5.50 3.97 63.52
C PRO A 382 -4.34 4.20 62.55
N SER A 383 -3.17 4.54 63.09
CA SER A 383 -1.90 4.56 62.36
C SER A 383 -1.54 3.16 61.84
N SER A 384 -0.69 3.05 60.81
CA SER A 384 -0.25 1.74 60.27
C SER A 384 0.39 0.83 61.34
N GLU A 385 0.80 1.39 62.47
CA GLU A 385 1.30 0.68 63.66
C GLU A 385 0.21 -0.10 64.41
N ALA A 386 -1.04 0.37 64.41
CA ALA A 386 -2.14 -0.31 65.11
C ALA A 386 -2.64 -1.56 64.38
N LEU A 387 -2.38 -1.67 63.07
CA LEU A 387 -2.70 -2.86 62.25
C LEU A 387 -1.61 -3.94 62.28
N ALA A 388 -0.39 -3.57 62.68
CA ALA A 388 0.71 -4.51 62.94
C ALA A 388 0.68 -5.09 64.37
N ALA A 389 -0.30 -4.67 65.20
CA ALA A 389 -0.46 -5.18 66.55
C ALA A 389 -0.94 -6.64 66.53
N SER A 390 -0.36 -7.46 67.39
CA SER A 390 -0.63 -8.89 67.62
C SER A 390 -2.07 -9.24 68.01
N GLU A 391 -2.99 -8.27 68.05
CA GLU A 391 -4.41 -8.50 68.31
C GLU A 391 -5.18 -8.91 67.04
N LEU A 392 -4.68 -8.58 65.84
CA LEU A 392 -5.35 -8.98 64.59
C LEU A 392 -5.09 -10.45 64.23
N SER A 393 -3.96 -11.02 64.64
CA SER A 393 -3.66 -12.46 64.49
C SER A 393 -4.61 -13.33 65.32
N LEU A 394 -5.11 -12.84 66.46
CA LEU A 394 -6.11 -13.53 67.30
C LEU A 394 -7.51 -13.59 66.66
N LEU A 395 -7.85 -12.70 65.72
CA LEU A 395 -9.10 -12.75 64.97
C LEU A 395 -9.03 -13.73 63.79
N ILE A 396 -7.83 -14.02 63.28
CA ILE A 396 -7.59 -14.97 62.19
C ILE A 396 -7.61 -16.42 62.71
N GLU A 397 -7.17 -16.67 63.95
CA GLU A 397 -7.17 -18.01 64.55
C GLU A 397 -8.57 -18.54 64.94
N LYS A 398 -9.62 -17.72 64.86
CA LYS A 398 -10.97 -18.06 65.36
C LYS A 398 -12.02 -18.34 64.27
N ASN A 399 -11.61 -18.37 63.00
CA ASN A 399 -12.37 -18.90 61.85
C ASN A 399 -11.54 -20.00 61.18
#